data_AF-A0A9E0YN02-F1
#
_entry.id   AF-A0A9E0YN02-F1
#
_cell.length_a   1.000
_cell.length_b   1.000
_cell.length_c   1.000
_cell.angle_alpha   90.00
_cell.angle_beta   90.00
_cell.angle_gamma   90.00
#
_symmetry.space_group_name_H-M   'P 1'
#
loop_
_entity.id
_entity.type
_entity.pdbx_description
1 polymer ?
#
loop_
_entity_poly.entity_id
_entity_poly.type
_entity_poly.pdbx_seq_one_letter_code
_entity_poly.pdbx_strand_id
1 'polypeptide(L)' 'QKYVDRAVSWVLGNSDLFLNTVGDIHLLPKVLDAASRYEGRPADDEMKNMVKEREMEALWPE' A
#
# COMPACT_ATOMS: atom_id res chain seq x y z
N GLN A 1 5.74 -8.92 -3.12
CA GLN A 1 6.43 -7.79 -2.47
C GLN A 1 6.03 -6.46 -3.09
N LYS A 2 6.32 -6.19 -4.37
CA LYS A 2 6.05 -4.89 -5.04
C LYS A 2 4.72 -4.19 -4.72
N TYR A 3 3.60 -4.92 -4.68
CA TYR A 3 2.29 -4.33 -4.43
C TYR A 3 2.08 -3.96 -2.94
N VAL A 4 2.68 -4.72 -2.01
CA VAL A 4 2.73 -4.36 -0.59
C VAL A 4 3.59 -3.12 -0.40
N ASP A 5 4.76 -3.08 -1.02
CA ASP A 5 5.66 -1.91 -0.94
C ASP A 5 4.95 -0.63 -1.39
N ARG A 6 4.24 -0.71 -2.52
CA ARG A 6 3.51 0.42 -3.10
C ARG A 6 2.30 0.81 -2.24
N ALA A 7 1.51 -0.14 -1.75
CA ALA A 7 0.36 0.13 -0.87
C ALA A 7 0.80 0.77 0.47
N VAL A 8 1.85 0.26 1.09
CA VAL A 8 2.43 0.82 2.33
C VAL A 8 2.91 2.24 2.08
N SER A 9 3.71 2.47 1.04
CA SER A 9 4.25 3.80 0.72
C SER A 9 3.17 4.80 0.33
N TRP A 10 2.08 4.35 -0.29
CA TRP A 10 0.92 5.20 -0.59
C TRP A 10 0.24 5.74 0.67
N VAL A 11 0.03 4.89 1.69
CA VAL A 11 -0.58 5.30 2.95
C VAL A 11 0.38 6.20 3.75
N LEU A 12 1.64 5.80 3.89
CA LEU A 12 2.64 6.58 4.64
C LEU A 12 2.95 7.94 4.01
N GLY A 13 2.75 8.06 2.69
CA GLY A 13 2.89 9.32 1.96
C GLY A 13 1.71 10.28 2.06
N ASN A 14 0.65 9.94 2.81
CA ASN A 14 -0.49 10.81 3.06
C ASN A 14 -0.61 11.09 4.56
N SER A 15 -0.40 12.35 4.96
CA SER A 15 -0.42 12.78 6.36
C SER A 15 -1.76 12.61 7.07
N ASP A 16 -2.85 12.50 6.31
CA ASP A 16 -4.20 12.37 6.85
C ASP A 16 -4.58 10.90 7.09
N LEU A 17 -3.70 9.95 6.72
CA LEU A 17 -3.95 8.52 6.84
C LEU A 17 -3.02 7.87 7.88
N PHE A 18 -3.53 6.80 8.49
CA PHE A 18 -2.75 5.93 9.37
C PHE A 18 -2.73 4.51 8.81
N LEU A 19 -1.53 3.91 8.76
CA LEU A 19 -1.38 2.52 8.35
C LEU A 19 -1.62 1.59 9.54
N ASN A 20 -2.79 0.96 9.56
CA ASN A 20 -3.08 -0.11 10.53
C ASN A 20 -2.10 -1.29 10.35
N THR A 21 -1.73 -1.91 11.48
CA THR A 21 -0.92 -3.14 11.46
C THR A 21 -1.72 -4.33 10.89
N VAL A 22 -1.02 -5.37 10.45
CA VAL A 22 -1.61 -6.60 9.90
C VAL A 22 -1.47 -7.77 10.87
N GLY A 23 -2.52 -8.58 11.00
CA GLY A 23 -2.53 -9.76 11.89
C GLY A 23 -1.94 -11.04 11.28
N ASP A 24 -1.72 -11.07 9.96
CA ASP A 24 -1.15 -12.23 9.26
C ASP A 24 0.38 -12.29 9.46
N ILE A 25 0.87 -13.41 10.02
CA ILE A 25 2.28 -13.59 10.39
C ILE A 25 3.24 -13.65 9.19
N HIS A 26 2.75 -13.93 7.99
CA HIS A 26 3.55 -13.96 6.77
C HIS A 26 3.50 -12.63 6.00
N LEU A 27 2.46 -11.83 6.23
CA LEU A 27 2.33 -10.49 5.68
C LEU A 27 3.01 -9.43 6.55
N LEU A 28 2.95 -9.56 7.88
CA LEU A 28 3.54 -8.58 8.81
C LEU A 28 5.01 -8.28 8.51
N PRO A 29 5.89 -9.28 8.29
CA PRO A 29 7.28 -9.00 7.94
C PRO A 29 7.40 -8.16 6.67
N LYS A 30 6.56 -8.39 5.66
CA LYS A 30 6.58 -7.67 4.37
C LYS A 30 6.12 -6.22 4.51
N VAL A 31 5.18 -5.94 5.41
CA VAL A 31 4.70 -4.59 5.70
C VAL A 31 5.75 -3.80 6.46
N LEU A 32 6.36 -4.40 7.49
CA LEU A 32 7.43 -3.76 8.26
C LEU A 32 8.66 -3.48 7.39
N ASP A 33 9.03 -4.46 6.55
CA ASP A 33 10.09 -4.36 5.57
C ASP A 33 9.86 -3.20 4.58
N ALA A 34 8.67 -3.11 3.99
CA ALA A 34 8.27 -1.98 3.13
C ALA A 34 8.33 -0.63 3.85
N ALA A 35 7.79 -0.53 5.06
CA ALA A 35 7.78 0.70 5.85
C ALA A 35 9.20 1.17 6.21
N SER A 36 10.09 0.23 6.54
CA SER A 36 11.49 0.54 6.89
C SER A 36 12.30 1.15 5.74
N ARG A 37 11.88 0.93 4.49
CA ARG A 37 12.49 1.49 3.27
C ARG A 37 11.63 2.57 2.63
N TYR A 38 10.73 3.19 3.38
CA TYR A 38 9.90 4.25 2.84
C TYR A 38 10.76 5.45 2.42
N GLU A 39 10.67 5.81 1.14
CA GLU A 39 11.41 6.95 0.54
C GLU A 39 10.47 8.05 0.05
N GLY A 40 9.17 7.77 -0.11
CA GLY A 40 8.21 8.73 -0.60
C GLY A 40 6.93 8.10 -1.12
N ARG A 41 5.92 8.95 -1.38
CA ARG A 41 4.65 8.50 -1.96
C ARG A 41 4.85 8.10 -3.43
N PRO A 42 4.33 6.94 -3.87
CA PRO A 42 4.34 6.58 -5.29
C PRO A 42 3.45 7.54 -6.10
N ALA A 43 3.72 7.67 -7.39
CA ALA A 43 2.93 8.54 -8.26
C ALA A 43 1.50 8.02 -8.42
N ASP A 44 0.55 8.92 -8.69
CA ASP A 44 -0.86 8.52 -8.84
C ASP A 44 -1.07 7.53 -10.00
N ASP A 45 -0.35 7.72 -11.11
CA ASP A 45 -0.47 6.81 -12.28
C ASP A 45 0.08 5.42 -12.00
N GLU A 46 1.09 5.33 -11.14
CA GLU A 46 1.60 4.06 -10.64
C GLU A 46 0.55 3.29 -9.83
N MET A 47 -0.24 3.99 -9.02
CA MET A 47 -1.37 3.41 -8.28
C MET A 47 -2.52 3.03 -9.21
N LYS A 48 -2.90 3.89 -10.15
CA LYS A 48 -3.95 3.60 -11.15
C LYS A 48 -3.61 2.36 -11.98
N ASN A 49 -2.34 2.21 -12.39
CA ASN A 49 -1.88 1.01 -13.09
C ASN A 49 -2.00 -0.24 -12.21
N MET A 50 -1.64 -0.16 -10.94
CA MET A 50 -1.81 -1.27 -10.00
C MET A 50 -3.28 -1.68 -9.86
N VAL A 51 -4.20 -0.71 -9.71
CA VAL A 51 -5.64 -0.95 -9.61
C VAL A 51 -6.15 -1.70 -10.84
N LYS A 52 -5.73 -1.25 -12.04
CA LYS A 52 -6.10 -1.89 -13.30
C LYS A 52 -5.50 -3.30 -13.45
N GLU A 53 -4.21 -3.47 -13.20
CA GLU A 53 -3.50 -4.76 -13.33
C GLU A 53 -4.05 -5.83 -12.36
N ARG A 54 -4.54 -5.40 -11.20
CA ARG A 54 -5.01 -6.28 -10.13
C ARG A 54 -6.52 -6.39 -10.05
N GLU A 55 -7.23 -5.75 -10.97
CA GLU A 55 -8.70 -5.74 -11.01
C GLU A 55 -9.28 -5.36 -9.64
N MET A 56 -8.67 -4.35 -9.00
CA MET A 56 -9.07 -3.91 -7.67
C MET A 56 -10.36 -3.10 -7.73
N GLU A 57 -11.30 -3.44 -6.87
CA GLU A 57 -12.55 -2.71 -6.70
C GLU A 57 -12.72 -2.26 -5.26
N ALA A 58 -13.44 -1.16 -5.06
CA ALA A 58 -13.80 -0.71 -3.73
C ALA A 58 -14.76 -1.73 -3.10
N LEU A 59 -14.47 -2.17 -1.87
CA LEU A 59 -15.37 -3.06 -1.13
C LEU A 59 -16.70 -2.38 -0.77
N TRP A 60 -16.70 -1.05 -0.68
CA TRP A 60 -17.85 -0.21 -0.41
C TRP A 60 -17.95 0.89 -1.48
N PRO A 61 -18.54 0.62 -2.66
CA PRO A 61 -18.84 1.65 -3.64
C PRO A 61 -19.94 2.59 -3.11
N GLU A 62 -20.03 3.81 -3.67
CA GLU A 62 -21.12 4.77 -3.40
C GLU A 62 -22.51 4.18 -3.67
#